data_AF-A0A9E3FDZ4-F1
#
_entry.id   AF-A0A9E3FDZ4-F1
#
_cell.length_a   1.000
_cell.length_b   1.000
_cell.length_c   1.000
_cell.angle_alpha   90.00
_cell.angle_beta   90.00
_cell.angle_gamma   90.00
#
_symmetry.space_group_name_H-M   'P 1'
#
loop_
_entity.id
_entity.type
_entity.pdbx_description
1 polymer ?
#
loop_
_entity_poly.entity_id
_entity_poly.type
_entity_poly.pdbx_seq_one_letter_code
_entity_poly.pdbx_strand_id
1 'polypeptide(L)'
;MRRYASFIVVGVIALPLLLLAAVFLVRGRGQICPAGGAAVTPGGREFARLKNRMPPPPGPQDFDENVSLEALLRPGDDRGRWSESRAGRIEGYVVEVTEGGIEAANCYSFDDRDVHIHVAPRPEAPRKEWVVVEVTPRAQRWAVERGLDWRAATLRNELVGRRCRFEGWLLFDREHADESEQTAPGARGNWRATAWELHPVTSIVVLR
;
A
#
# COMPACT_ATOMS: atom_id res chain seq x y z
N MET A 1 62.43 -18.87 -6.44
CA MET A 1 61.34 -19.37 -5.57
C MET A 1 60.65 -18.22 -4.81
N ARG A 2 59.99 -17.28 -5.50
CA ARG A 2 59.37 -16.10 -4.83
C ARG A 2 58.09 -15.57 -5.51
N ARG A 3 57.46 -16.36 -6.38
CA ARG A 3 56.26 -15.96 -7.14
C ARG A 3 54.98 -16.74 -6.78
N TYR A 4 55.07 -17.77 -5.93
CA TYR A 4 53.91 -18.60 -5.56
C TYR A 4 53.21 -18.14 -4.26
N ALA A 5 53.85 -17.32 -3.42
CA ALA A 5 53.28 -16.90 -2.14
C ALA A 5 52.19 -15.81 -2.28
N SER A 6 52.24 -14.98 -3.32
CA SER A 6 51.30 -13.85 -3.48
C SER A 6 49.93 -14.27 -4.02
N PHE A 7 49.83 -15.35 -4.79
CA PHE A 7 48.55 -15.83 -5.33
C PHE A 7 47.68 -16.50 -4.26
N ILE A 8 48.28 -17.12 -3.24
CA ILE A 8 47.55 -17.79 -2.16
C ILE A 8 46.91 -16.76 -1.23
N VAL A 9 47.60 -15.65 -0.92
CA VAL A 9 47.09 -14.61 -0.01
C VAL A 9 45.90 -13.84 -0.60
N VAL A 10 45.91 -13.56 -1.91
CA VAL A 10 44.79 -12.86 -2.59
C VAL A 10 43.55 -13.75 -2.67
N GLY A 11 43.71 -15.06 -2.92
CA GLY A 11 42.60 -16.02 -2.97
C GLY A 11 41.92 -16.25 -1.60
N VAL A 12 42.70 -16.24 -0.51
CA VAL A 12 42.19 -16.47 0.86
C VAL A 12 41.40 -15.27 1.41
N ILE A 13 41.58 -14.06 0.88
CA ILE A 13 40.85 -12.85 1.29
C ILE A 13 39.69 -12.52 0.32
N ALA A 14 39.89 -12.71 -0.98
CA ALA A 14 38.87 -12.41 -1.98
C ALA A 14 37.68 -13.39 -1.93
N LEU A 15 37.92 -14.67 -1.62
CA LEU A 15 36.86 -15.68 -1.53
C LEU A 15 35.89 -15.44 -0.36
N PRO A 16 36.32 -15.16 0.89
CA PRO A 16 35.40 -14.81 1.97
C PRO A 16 34.71 -13.46 1.74
N LEU A 17 35.33 -12.47 1.07
CA LEU A 17 34.67 -11.21 0.69
C LEU A 17 33.61 -11.40 -0.41
N LEU A 18 33.88 -12.24 -1.41
CA LEU A 18 32.91 -12.64 -2.42
C LEU A 18 31.78 -13.48 -1.82
N LEU A 19 32.09 -14.37 -0.87
CA LEU A 19 31.09 -15.10 -0.09
C LEU A 19 30.27 -14.17 0.81
N LEU A 20 30.88 -13.16 1.43
CA LEU A 20 30.15 -12.15 2.22
C LEU A 20 29.24 -11.29 1.33
N ALA A 21 29.73 -10.85 0.17
CA ALA A 21 28.94 -10.12 -0.81
C ALA A 21 27.81 -10.99 -1.38
N ALA A 22 28.07 -12.27 -1.66
CA ALA A 22 27.05 -13.24 -2.08
C ALA A 22 26.04 -13.52 -0.95
N VAL A 23 26.47 -13.62 0.31
CA VAL A 23 25.57 -13.76 1.47
C VAL A 23 24.73 -12.50 1.68
N PHE A 24 25.27 -11.29 1.45
CA PHE A 24 24.50 -10.04 1.46
C PHE A 24 23.49 -9.98 0.29
N LEU A 25 23.89 -10.40 -0.91
CA LEU A 25 23.01 -10.46 -2.09
C LEU A 25 21.93 -11.54 -1.96
N VAL A 26 22.23 -12.68 -1.33
CA VAL A 26 21.28 -13.77 -1.08
C VAL A 26 20.34 -13.42 0.09
N ARG A 27 20.81 -12.70 1.12
CA ARG A 27 19.95 -12.21 2.22
C ARG A 27 18.98 -11.10 1.82
N GLY A 28 19.24 -10.39 0.72
CA GLY A 28 18.31 -9.39 0.17
C GLY A 28 17.05 -10.00 -0.47
N ARG A 29 17.08 -11.29 -0.83
CA ARG A 29 15.91 -12.02 -1.35
C ARG A 29 15.31 -12.88 -0.24
N GLY A 30 14.58 -12.25 0.68
CA GLY A 30 13.84 -12.98 1.71
C GLY A 30 13.68 -12.28 3.06
N GLN A 31 14.22 -11.08 3.24
CA GLN A 31 13.92 -10.32 4.46
C GLN A 31 12.55 -9.67 4.32
N ILE A 32 11.55 -10.24 5.00
CA ILE A 32 10.22 -9.64 5.12
C ILE A 32 10.37 -8.27 5.77
N CYS A 33 9.94 -7.20 5.08
CA CYS A 33 9.96 -5.85 5.63
C CYS A 33 9.19 -5.83 6.98
N PRO A 34 9.82 -5.35 8.07
CA PRO A 34 9.18 -5.28 9.38
C PRO A 34 7.88 -4.49 9.36
N ALA A 35 6.98 -4.71 10.33
CA ALA A 35 5.71 -3.98 10.37
C ALA A 35 5.89 -2.45 10.47
N GLY A 36 6.92 -1.99 11.17
CA GLY A 36 7.25 -0.56 11.23
C GLY A 36 8.01 -0.02 10.01
N GLY A 37 8.18 -0.82 8.95
CA GLY A 37 8.96 -0.44 7.77
C GLY A 37 10.42 -0.09 8.09
N ALA A 38 11.01 0.75 7.25
CA ALA A 38 12.34 1.35 7.42
C ALA A 38 12.29 2.76 8.05
N ALA A 39 11.18 3.15 8.65
CA ALA A 39 11.03 4.48 9.22
C ALA A 39 11.93 4.70 10.45
N VAL A 40 12.64 5.83 10.48
CA VAL A 40 13.62 6.14 11.54
C VAL A 40 12.99 6.77 12.79
N THR A 41 11.86 7.47 12.64
CA THR A 41 11.16 8.10 13.77
C THR A 41 10.12 7.16 14.38
N PRO A 42 9.81 7.28 15.69
CA PRO A 42 8.73 6.52 16.30
C PRO A 42 7.38 6.71 15.59
N GLY A 43 7.02 7.95 15.25
CA GLY A 43 5.78 8.26 14.54
C GLY A 43 5.75 7.77 13.09
N GLY A 44 6.91 7.68 12.42
CA GLY A 44 7.02 7.05 11.11
C GLY A 44 6.82 5.54 11.19
N ARG A 45 7.39 4.87 12.20
CA ARG A 45 7.19 3.44 12.42
C ARG A 45 5.74 3.11 12.76
N GLU A 46 5.08 3.95 13.54
CA GLU A 46 3.67 3.72 13.86
C GLU A 46 2.79 3.84 12.63
N PHE A 47 2.99 4.89 11.83
CA PHE A 47 2.30 5.04 10.55
C PHE A 47 2.57 3.87 9.60
N ALA A 48 3.82 3.41 9.51
CA ALA A 48 4.16 2.23 8.73
C ALA A 48 3.48 0.95 9.26
N ARG A 49 3.28 0.79 10.58
CA ARG A 49 2.50 -0.33 11.13
C ARG A 49 1.05 -0.27 10.69
N LEU A 50 0.49 0.94 10.62
CA LEU A 50 -0.87 1.15 10.15
C LEU A 50 -1.02 0.78 8.68
N LYS A 51 -0.10 1.23 7.81
CA LYS A 51 -0.05 0.84 6.40
C LYS A 51 0.13 -0.68 6.25
N ASN A 52 1.04 -1.26 7.01
CA ASN A 52 1.36 -2.69 6.99
C ASN A 52 0.43 -3.62 7.79
N ARG A 53 -0.76 -3.16 8.22
CA ARG A 53 -1.70 -3.98 9.01
C ARG A 53 -2.13 -5.24 8.27
N MET A 54 -2.04 -6.42 8.88
CA MET A 54 -2.71 -7.63 8.41
C MET A 54 -2.39 -8.85 9.30
N PRO A 55 -3.09 -9.98 9.09
CA PRO A 55 -4.37 -10.44 9.66
C PRO A 55 -4.48 -10.46 11.21
N PRO A 56 -5.70 -10.66 11.77
CA PRO A 56 -6.94 -11.00 11.06
C PRO A 56 -7.56 -9.82 10.28
N PRO A 57 -8.30 -10.09 9.19
CA PRO A 57 -9.22 -9.12 8.59
C PRO A 57 -10.18 -8.53 9.64
N PRO A 58 -10.76 -7.34 9.40
CA PRO A 58 -11.70 -6.74 10.33
C PRO A 58 -12.90 -7.66 10.59
N GLY A 59 -13.26 -7.81 11.86
CA GLY A 59 -14.48 -8.46 12.29
C GLY A 59 -15.69 -7.52 12.18
N PRO A 60 -16.93 -8.03 12.35
CA PRO A 60 -18.14 -7.23 12.18
C PRO A 60 -18.21 -5.96 13.05
N GLN A 61 -17.61 -5.98 14.24
CA GLN A 61 -17.62 -4.85 15.18
C GLN A 61 -16.62 -3.74 14.80
N ASP A 62 -15.64 -4.04 13.94
CA ASP A 62 -14.62 -3.09 13.52
C ASP A 62 -15.17 -2.11 12.47
N PHE A 63 -16.19 -2.51 11.72
CA PHE A 63 -16.78 -1.70 10.65
C PHE A 63 -17.53 -0.49 11.22
N ASP A 64 -17.19 0.70 10.74
CA ASP A 64 -18.02 1.88 10.91
C ASP A 64 -19.06 1.93 9.78
N GLU A 65 -20.34 1.78 10.14
CA GLU A 65 -21.46 1.74 9.20
C GLU A 65 -21.69 3.07 8.46
N ASN A 66 -21.11 4.17 8.96
CA ASN A 66 -21.21 5.48 8.31
C ASN A 66 -20.20 5.67 7.18
N VAL A 67 -19.21 4.78 7.07
CA VAL A 67 -18.22 4.83 5.99
C VAL A 67 -18.86 4.31 4.71
N SER A 68 -19.01 5.21 3.75
CA SER A 68 -19.43 4.91 2.38
C SER A 68 -18.63 5.76 1.40
N LEU A 69 -18.66 5.41 0.11
CA LEU A 69 -18.00 6.24 -0.90
C LEU A 69 -18.57 7.67 -0.88
N GLU A 70 -19.89 7.83 -0.77
CA GLU A 70 -20.53 9.14 -0.68
C GLU A 70 -20.05 9.94 0.54
N ALA A 71 -19.93 9.28 1.71
CA ALA A 71 -19.47 9.94 2.92
C ALA A 71 -17.99 10.36 2.84
N LEU A 72 -17.15 9.53 2.23
CA LEU A 72 -15.74 9.83 1.95
C LEU A 72 -15.57 10.93 0.91
N LEU A 73 -16.54 11.15 0.03
CA LEU A 73 -16.51 12.24 -0.97
C LEU A 73 -17.15 13.53 -0.47
N ARG A 74 -17.78 13.53 0.70
CA ARG A 74 -18.43 14.72 1.25
C ARG A 74 -17.38 15.84 1.46
N PRO A 75 -17.58 17.05 0.94
CA PRO A 75 -16.64 18.16 1.11
C PRO A 75 -16.43 18.58 2.57
N GLY A 76 -15.31 19.25 2.84
CA GLY A 76 -14.92 19.78 4.15
C GLY A 76 -13.72 19.05 4.76
N ASP A 77 -13.08 19.65 5.76
CA ASP A 77 -11.93 19.02 6.43
C ASP A 77 -12.34 17.69 7.06
N ASP A 78 -11.62 16.62 6.71
CA ASP A 78 -11.91 15.24 7.09
C ASP A 78 -10.89 14.62 8.03
N ARG A 79 -9.85 15.35 8.45
CA ARG A 79 -8.78 14.82 9.32
C ARG A 79 -9.31 14.11 10.56
N GLY A 80 -10.42 14.61 11.12
CA GLY A 80 -11.08 14.06 12.30
C GLY A 80 -12.40 13.34 12.04
N ARG A 81 -12.79 13.10 10.78
CA ARG A 81 -14.09 12.47 10.45
C ARG A 81 -14.13 10.98 10.68
N TRP A 82 -12.99 10.30 10.53
CA TRP A 82 -12.88 8.86 10.62
C TRP A 82 -11.81 8.45 11.62
N SER A 83 -11.72 7.16 11.90
CA SER A 83 -10.74 6.60 12.83
C SER A 83 -9.94 5.50 12.14
N GLU A 84 -8.63 5.56 12.32
CA GLU A 84 -7.72 4.51 11.89
C GLU A 84 -7.99 3.18 12.63
N SER A 85 -8.67 3.19 13.77
CA SER A 85 -9.08 1.96 14.47
C SER A 85 -10.32 1.27 13.90
N ARG A 86 -10.94 1.82 12.85
CA ARG A 86 -12.17 1.29 12.25
C ARG A 86 -11.94 0.78 10.83
N ALA A 87 -12.78 -0.16 10.44
CA ALA A 87 -12.88 -0.64 9.07
C ALA A 87 -14.00 0.09 8.33
N GLY A 88 -13.89 0.12 7.00
CA GLY A 88 -14.88 0.70 6.10
C GLY A 88 -15.33 -0.29 5.04
N ARG A 89 -16.53 -0.05 4.51
CA ARG A 89 -17.05 -0.72 3.32
C ARG A 89 -17.48 0.34 2.31
N ILE A 90 -16.94 0.30 1.11
CA ILE A 90 -17.31 1.25 0.05
C ILE A 90 -17.67 0.53 -1.22
N GLU A 91 -18.54 1.15 -2.02
CA GLU A 91 -18.89 0.69 -3.35
C GLU A 91 -18.72 1.81 -4.36
N GLY A 92 -18.10 1.51 -5.50
CA GLY A 92 -17.86 2.50 -6.55
C GLY A 92 -17.28 1.89 -7.82
N TYR A 93 -17.08 2.72 -8.84
CA TYR A 93 -16.43 2.33 -10.08
C TYR A 93 -14.92 2.40 -9.91
N VAL A 94 -14.22 1.36 -10.34
CA VAL A 94 -12.76 1.39 -10.44
C VAL A 94 -12.38 2.12 -11.73
N VAL A 95 -11.73 3.27 -11.59
CA VAL A 95 -11.36 4.13 -12.72
C VAL A 95 -9.90 3.95 -13.13
N GLU A 96 -9.04 3.58 -12.19
CA GLU A 96 -7.62 3.36 -12.44
C GLU A 96 -7.06 2.37 -11.41
N VAL A 97 -6.09 1.55 -11.83
CA VAL A 97 -5.29 0.71 -10.95
C VAL A 97 -3.83 0.99 -11.29
N THR A 98 -2.96 1.22 -10.32
CA THR A 98 -1.54 1.49 -10.54
C THR A 98 -0.69 0.82 -9.47
N GLU A 99 0.59 0.64 -9.76
CA GLU A 99 1.56 0.37 -8.70
C GLU A 99 1.82 1.68 -7.95
N GLY A 100 1.89 1.56 -6.63
CA GLY A 100 2.22 2.64 -5.73
C GLY A 100 3.66 3.11 -5.87
N GLY A 101 3.96 4.16 -5.11
CA GLY A 101 5.30 4.70 -4.98
C GLY A 101 6.22 3.81 -4.15
N ILE A 102 7.48 4.22 -4.06
CA ILE A 102 8.44 3.64 -3.14
C ILE A 102 8.28 4.35 -1.79
N GLU A 103 8.07 3.58 -0.73
CA GLU A 103 7.75 4.13 0.58
C GLU A 103 8.53 3.47 1.72
N ALA A 104 8.68 4.22 2.83
CA ALA A 104 9.36 3.73 4.02
C ALA A 104 8.66 2.52 4.64
N ALA A 105 7.32 2.46 4.57
CA ALA A 105 6.54 1.35 5.11
C ALA A 105 6.86 0.02 4.39
N ASN A 106 7.19 0.07 3.10
CA ASN A 106 7.66 -1.06 2.31
C ASN A 106 9.19 -1.15 2.20
N CYS A 107 9.92 -0.57 3.16
CA CYS A 107 11.39 -0.61 3.21
C CYS A 107 12.09 -0.08 1.95
N TYR A 108 11.44 0.85 1.25
CA TYR A 108 11.87 1.39 -0.05
C TYR A 108 12.10 0.31 -1.13
N SER A 109 11.36 -0.79 -1.06
CA SER A 109 11.41 -1.85 -2.07
C SER A 109 10.87 -1.38 -3.42
N PHE A 110 11.55 -1.76 -4.50
CA PHE A 110 11.04 -1.57 -5.87
C PHE A 110 10.02 -2.65 -6.26
N ASP A 111 10.12 -3.82 -5.64
CA ASP A 111 9.33 -5.01 -5.97
C ASP A 111 8.10 -5.17 -5.05
N ASP A 112 8.24 -4.81 -3.77
CA ASP A 112 7.15 -4.82 -2.79
C ASP A 112 6.55 -3.40 -2.72
N ARG A 113 5.65 -3.08 -3.64
CA ARG A 113 4.89 -1.81 -3.63
C ARG A 113 3.41 -2.08 -3.47
N ASP A 114 2.72 -1.11 -2.88
CA ASP A 114 1.27 -1.14 -2.78
C ASP A 114 0.65 -1.11 -4.18
N VAL A 115 -0.55 -1.64 -4.33
CA VAL A 115 -1.37 -1.45 -5.54
C VAL A 115 -2.45 -0.47 -5.19
N HIS A 116 -2.43 0.68 -5.86
CA HIS A 116 -3.43 1.71 -5.71
C HIS A 116 -4.60 1.38 -6.64
N ILE A 117 -5.81 1.34 -6.10
CA ILE A 117 -7.06 1.20 -6.84
C ILE A 117 -7.84 2.49 -6.61
N HIS A 118 -8.05 3.26 -7.67
CA HIS A 118 -8.80 4.50 -7.62
C HIS A 118 -10.29 4.19 -7.84
N VAL A 119 -11.09 4.55 -6.84
CA VAL A 119 -12.53 4.30 -6.80
C VAL A 119 -13.27 5.63 -6.88
N ALA A 120 -14.27 5.70 -7.75
CA ALA A 120 -15.02 6.94 -8.01
C ALA A 120 -16.53 6.67 -8.13
N PRO A 121 -17.39 7.69 -7.98
CA PRO A 121 -18.84 7.51 -8.02
C PRO A 121 -19.37 7.15 -9.41
N ARG A 122 -18.61 7.47 -10.47
CA ARG A 122 -18.91 7.20 -11.88
C ARG A 122 -17.59 7.00 -12.68
N PRO A 123 -17.60 6.27 -13.82
CA PRO A 123 -16.38 5.93 -14.55
C PRO A 123 -15.56 7.15 -15.03
N GLU A 124 -16.22 8.26 -15.38
CA GLU A 124 -15.58 9.46 -15.91
C GLU A 124 -15.37 10.56 -14.84
N ALA A 125 -15.47 10.21 -13.56
CA ALA A 125 -15.26 11.16 -12.48
C ALA A 125 -13.83 11.76 -12.55
N PRO A 126 -13.68 13.09 -12.38
CA PRO A 126 -12.37 13.71 -12.36
C PRO A 126 -11.56 13.22 -11.16
N ARG A 127 -10.23 13.30 -11.24
CA ARG A 127 -9.28 12.89 -10.19
C ARG A 127 -9.67 13.37 -8.78
N LYS A 128 -10.10 14.62 -8.68
CA LYS A 128 -10.57 15.25 -7.43
C LYS A 128 -11.78 14.59 -6.78
N GLU A 129 -12.46 13.65 -7.45
CA GLU A 129 -13.56 12.84 -6.95
C GLU A 129 -13.15 11.35 -6.75
N TRP A 130 -11.84 11.06 -6.66
CA TRP A 130 -11.33 9.72 -6.44
C TRP A 130 -11.05 9.48 -4.95
N VAL A 131 -11.34 8.26 -4.50
CA VAL A 131 -10.90 7.69 -3.23
C VAL A 131 -9.91 6.57 -3.55
N VAL A 132 -8.83 6.47 -2.79
CA VAL A 132 -7.82 5.42 -2.98
C VAL A 132 -8.13 4.26 -2.04
N VAL A 133 -8.07 3.05 -2.58
CA VAL A 133 -8.02 1.82 -1.78
C VAL A 133 -6.78 1.04 -2.19
N GLU A 134 -6.09 0.44 -1.22
CA GLU A 134 -4.75 -0.10 -1.46
C GLU A 134 -4.63 -1.57 -1.10
N VAL A 135 -3.98 -2.34 -1.97
CA VAL A 135 -3.51 -3.68 -1.68
C VAL A 135 -2.01 -3.60 -1.36
N THR A 136 -1.65 -3.81 -0.10
CA THR A 136 -0.24 -3.81 0.32
C THR A 136 0.47 -5.10 -0.09
N PRO A 137 1.82 -5.14 -0.12
CA PRO A 137 2.59 -6.36 -0.35
C PRO A 137 2.21 -7.49 0.61
N ARG A 138 1.85 -7.13 1.85
CA ARG A 138 1.31 -8.09 2.81
C ARG A 138 -0.01 -8.64 2.30
N ALA A 139 -0.97 -7.78 1.98
CA ALA A 139 -2.30 -8.16 1.48
C ALA A 139 -2.22 -9.06 0.24
N GLN A 140 -1.30 -8.76 -0.69
CA GLN A 140 -1.03 -9.63 -1.84
C GLN A 140 -0.61 -11.05 -1.41
N ARG A 141 0.33 -11.19 -0.47
CA ARG A 141 0.77 -12.51 0.02
C ARG A 141 -0.37 -13.29 0.66
N TRP A 142 -1.18 -12.64 1.50
CA TRP A 142 -2.36 -13.26 2.12
C TRP A 142 -3.43 -13.69 1.10
N ALA A 143 -3.58 -12.93 0.02
CA ALA A 143 -4.48 -13.24 -1.08
C ALA A 143 -4.00 -14.47 -1.87
N VAL A 144 -2.68 -14.56 -2.14
CA VAL A 144 -2.06 -15.72 -2.79
C VAL A 144 -2.28 -16.99 -1.99
N GLU A 145 -2.16 -16.95 -0.66
CA GLU A 145 -2.47 -18.10 0.22
C GLU A 145 -3.92 -18.60 0.09
N ARG A 146 -4.82 -17.77 -0.47
CA ARG A 146 -6.24 -18.07 -0.71
C ARG A 146 -6.57 -18.33 -2.18
N GLY A 147 -5.55 -18.45 -3.03
CA GLY A 147 -5.73 -18.67 -4.47
C GLY A 147 -6.26 -17.45 -5.23
N LEU A 148 -6.11 -16.25 -4.67
CA LEU A 148 -6.45 -14.98 -5.31
C LEU A 148 -5.18 -14.30 -5.85
N ASP A 149 -5.31 -13.57 -6.95
CA ASP A 149 -4.22 -12.81 -7.55
C ASP A 149 -4.51 -11.30 -7.52
N TRP A 150 -3.94 -10.63 -6.52
CA TRP A 150 -4.12 -9.19 -6.31
C TRP A 150 -2.93 -8.35 -6.80
N ARG A 151 -2.23 -8.82 -7.84
CA ARG A 151 -1.20 -8.02 -8.52
C ARG A 151 -1.85 -6.91 -9.36
N ALA A 152 -1.15 -5.78 -9.51
CA ALA A 152 -1.65 -4.61 -10.24
C ALA A 152 -2.14 -4.94 -11.67
N ALA A 153 -1.41 -5.76 -12.41
CA ALA A 153 -1.78 -6.14 -13.77
C ALA A 153 -3.11 -6.93 -13.83
N THR A 154 -3.30 -7.87 -12.90
CA THR A 154 -4.52 -8.69 -12.80
C THR A 154 -5.70 -7.82 -12.39
N LEU A 155 -5.55 -7.04 -11.31
CA LEU A 155 -6.59 -6.15 -10.82
C LEU A 155 -6.97 -5.07 -11.86
N ARG A 156 -6.01 -4.55 -12.62
CA ARG A 156 -6.28 -3.62 -13.72
C ARG A 156 -7.21 -4.24 -14.76
N ASN A 157 -6.91 -5.46 -15.20
CA ASN A 157 -7.70 -6.15 -16.23
C ASN A 157 -9.09 -6.57 -15.71
N GLU A 158 -9.17 -6.93 -14.43
CA GLU A 158 -10.40 -7.45 -13.84
C GLU A 158 -11.34 -6.37 -13.32
N LEU A 159 -10.83 -5.23 -12.85
CA LEU A 159 -11.63 -4.27 -12.10
C LEU A 159 -11.90 -2.97 -12.85
N VAL A 160 -10.96 -2.46 -13.66
CA VAL A 160 -11.12 -1.15 -14.31
C VAL A 160 -12.40 -1.13 -15.17
N GLY A 161 -13.20 -0.08 -15.00
CA GLY A 161 -14.51 0.10 -15.63
C GLY A 161 -15.66 -0.62 -14.92
N ARG A 162 -15.40 -1.45 -13.91
CA ARG A 162 -16.44 -2.18 -13.18
C ARG A 162 -16.78 -1.51 -11.85
N ARG A 163 -18.03 -1.69 -11.43
CA ARG A 163 -18.44 -1.33 -10.08
C ARG A 163 -18.04 -2.45 -9.12
N CYS A 164 -17.32 -2.10 -8.06
CA CYS A 164 -16.81 -3.05 -7.08
C CYS A 164 -17.17 -2.60 -5.66
N ARG A 165 -17.26 -3.56 -4.75
CA ARG A 165 -17.31 -3.35 -3.30
C ARG A 165 -15.97 -3.70 -2.69
N PHE A 166 -15.50 -2.83 -1.81
CA PHE A 166 -14.25 -2.99 -1.07
C PHE A 166 -14.51 -2.97 0.41
N GLU A 167 -13.76 -3.77 1.16
CA GLU A 167 -13.71 -3.73 2.62
C GLU A 167 -12.26 -3.70 3.07
N GLY A 168 -11.96 -2.94 4.12
CA GLY A 168 -10.60 -2.80 4.63
C GLY A 168 -10.53 -1.88 5.84
N TRP A 169 -9.32 -1.71 6.36
CA TRP A 169 -9.05 -0.78 7.46
C TRP A 169 -8.96 0.65 6.95
N LEU A 170 -9.48 1.60 7.72
CA LEU A 170 -9.27 3.01 7.45
C LEU A 170 -7.85 3.43 7.83
N LEU A 171 -7.28 4.29 7.00
CA LEU A 171 -6.00 4.94 7.24
C LEU A 171 -6.07 6.37 6.71
N PHE A 172 -5.60 7.34 7.49
CA PHE A 172 -5.42 8.70 6.99
C PHE A 172 -4.00 8.82 6.48
N ASP A 173 -3.82 8.83 5.16
CA ASP A 173 -2.49 8.97 4.58
C ASP A 173 -2.04 10.44 4.66
N ARG A 174 -1.40 10.75 5.79
CA ARG A 174 -0.89 12.09 6.07
C ARG A 174 0.14 12.59 5.05
N GLU A 175 0.77 11.71 4.29
CA GLU A 175 1.72 12.08 3.22
C GLU A 175 0.97 12.64 2.00
N HIS A 176 -0.32 12.33 1.87
CA HIS A 176 -1.20 12.80 0.79
C HIS A 176 -2.20 13.88 1.22
N ALA A 177 -2.07 14.45 2.42
CA ALA A 177 -2.96 15.49 2.93
C ALA A 177 -2.91 16.79 2.09
N ASP A 178 -1.79 17.12 1.45
CA ASP A 178 -1.71 18.32 0.59
C ASP A 178 -2.15 18.05 -0.86
N GLU A 179 -2.59 16.82 -1.15
CA GLU A 179 -3.02 16.36 -2.48
C GLU A 179 -4.53 16.06 -2.54
N SER A 180 -5.25 16.36 -1.46
CA SER A 180 -6.68 16.09 -1.28
C SER A 180 -7.50 17.39 -1.23
N GLU A 181 -8.67 17.36 -1.90
CA GLU A 181 -9.63 18.48 -1.85
C GLU A 181 -10.20 18.74 -0.46
N GLN A 182 -10.30 17.73 0.41
CA GLN A 182 -10.89 17.87 1.75
C GLN A 182 -9.95 18.58 2.72
N THR A 183 -8.65 18.33 2.59
CA THR A 183 -7.62 18.83 3.51
C THR A 183 -6.87 20.05 2.98
N ALA A 184 -6.84 20.24 1.65
CA ALA A 184 -6.26 21.39 0.96
C ALA A 184 -7.15 21.87 -0.22
N PRO A 185 -8.33 22.46 0.04
CA PRO A 185 -9.32 22.77 -0.99
C PRO A 185 -8.79 23.63 -2.13
N GLY A 186 -9.04 23.21 -3.38
CA GLY A 186 -8.69 23.99 -4.57
C GLY A 186 -7.20 24.04 -4.90
N ALA A 187 -6.33 23.32 -4.18
CA ALA A 187 -4.92 23.26 -4.53
C ALA A 187 -4.71 22.66 -5.94
N ARG A 188 -3.74 23.22 -6.67
CA ARG A 188 -3.49 22.87 -8.08
C ARG A 188 -3.05 21.41 -8.26
N GLY A 189 -2.34 20.87 -7.27
CA GLY A 189 -1.83 19.50 -7.27
C GLY A 189 -2.85 18.43 -6.87
N ASN A 190 -4.05 18.82 -6.44
CA ASN A 190 -5.03 17.86 -5.93
C ASN A 190 -5.47 16.88 -7.01
N TRP A 191 -5.40 15.61 -6.65
CA TRP A 191 -5.76 14.51 -7.52
C TRP A 191 -6.65 13.47 -6.84
N ARG A 192 -7.05 13.69 -5.59
CA ARG A 192 -7.95 12.85 -4.81
C ARG A 192 -8.92 13.69 -4.01
N ALA A 193 -10.06 13.11 -3.64
CA ALA A 193 -11.07 13.80 -2.84
C ALA A 193 -10.64 13.90 -1.37
N THR A 194 -10.21 12.78 -0.81
CA THR A 194 -9.84 12.58 0.61
C THR A 194 -8.44 11.98 0.70
N ALA A 195 -7.73 12.26 1.79
CA ALA A 195 -6.51 11.53 2.16
C ALA A 195 -6.80 10.26 2.98
N TRP A 196 -8.05 9.99 3.32
CA TRP A 196 -8.46 8.70 3.87
C TRP A 196 -8.55 7.62 2.80
N GLU A 197 -8.10 6.43 3.17
CA GLU A 197 -8.01 5.27 2.30
C GLU A 197 -8.62 4.04 2.99
N LEU A 198 -8.99 3.03 2.20
CA LEU A 198 -9.03 1.66 2.71
C LEU A 198 -7.65 1.04 2.50
N HIS A 199 -6.85 0.99 3.57
CA HIS A 199 -5.45 0.58 3.53
C HIS A 199 -5.11 -0.31 4.75
N PRO A 200 -4.86 -1.62 4.55
CA PRO A 200 -5.11 -2.36 3.31
C PRO A 200 -6.57 -2.77 3.15
N VAL A 201 -6.96 -3.06 1.92
CA VAL A 201 -8.18 -3.83 1.62
C VAL A 201 -8.01 -5.29 2.00
N THR A 202 -9.08 -5.89 2.49
CA THR A 202 -9.20 -7.31 2.86
C THR A 202 -10.28 -8.04 2.09
N SER A 203 -11.11 -7.33 1.31
CA SER A 203 -12.13 -7.91 0.44
C SER A 203 -12.31 -7.05 -0.80
N ILE A 204 -12.43 -7.70 -1.96
CA ILE A 204 -12.71 -7.07 -3.26
C ILE A 204 -13.78 -7.92 -3.94
N VAL A 205 -14.92 -7.32 -4.26
CA VAL A 205 -16.04 -8.01 -4.92
C VAL A 205 -16.53 -7.18 -6.10
N VAL A 206 -16.49 -7.74 -7.30
CA VAL A 206 -17.13 -7.13 -8.48
C VAL A 206 -18.65 -7.25 -8.34
N LEU A 207 -19.35 -6.13 -8.43
CA LEU A 207 -20.81 -6.08 -8.39
C LEU A 207 -21.37 -6.32 -9.79
N ARG A 208 -22.52 -7.01 -9.85
CA ARG A 208 -23.25 -7.29 -11.10
C ARG A 208 -24.21 -6.18 -11.44
#